data_AF-A0A520CIW1-F1
#
_entry.id   AF-A0A520CIW1-F1
#
_cell.length_a   1.000
_cell.length_b   1.000
_cell.length_c   1.000
_cell.angle_alpha   90.00
_cell.angle_beta   90.00
_cell.angle_gamma   90.00
#
_symmetry.space_group_name_H-M   'P 1'
#
loop_
_entity.id
_entity.type
_entity.pdbx_description
1 polymer ?
#
loop_
_entity_poly.entity_id
_entity_poly.type
_entity_poly.pdbx_seq_one_letter_code
_entity_poly.pdbx_strand_id
1 'polypeptide(L)'
;PTSAILNVNRNHPSTKNLPLQFKAQPNEWYRWEKDLRKNPDIDILMSIDSTSFPLGTGPKAHEIWNSGYYPVVWSNKKYKMIYVNMGHNDMDYEHKFNKHTTSLSQSFENEIQTKMIIDGILWLGSNKKNINNK
;
A
#
# COMPACT_ATOMS: atom_id res chain seq x y z
N PRO A 1 5.37 -13.09 4.59
CA PRO A 1 4.71 -11.77 4.48
C PRO A 1 4.35 -11.22 5.86
N THR A 2 4.18 -9.91 6.04
CA THR A 2 3.89 -9.33 7.37
C THR A 2 2.92 -8.16 7.23
N SER A 3 1.94 -8.04 8.14
CA SER A 3 1.06 -6.86 8.18
C SER A 3 1.83 -5.63 8.66
N ALA A 4 1.42 -4.45 8.19
CA ALA A 4 1.91 -3.17 8.70
C ALA A 4 0.74 -2.23 8.99
N ILE A 5 0.93 -1.32 9.95
CA ILE A 5 0.05 -0.16 10.12
C ILE A 5 0.49 0.90 9.11
N LEU A 6 -0.46 1.43 8.33
CA LEU A 6 -0.21 2.44 7.31
C LEU A 6 -0.77 3.78 7.74
N ASN A 7 0.07 4.82 7.68
CA ASN A 7 -0.37 6.22 7.73
C ASN A 7 -0.97 6.63 6.39
N VAL A 8 -2.08 7.34 6.42
CA VAL A 8 -2.81 7.81 5.24
C VAL A 8 -2.78 9.33 5.16
N ASN A 9 -2.28 9.84 4.04
CA ASN A 9 -2.45 11.24 3.65
C ASN A 9 -3.84 11.42 3.04
N ARG A 10 -4.74 12.14 3.72
CA ARG A 10 -6.13 12.34 3.30
C ARG A 10 -6.36 13.56 2.41
N ASN A 11 -5.30 14.27 2.02
CA ASN A 11 -5.41 15.46 1.16
C ASN A 11 -5.66 15.10 -0.31
N HIS A 12 -5.36 13.87 -0.72
CA HIS A 12 -5.60 13.42 -2.09
C HIS A 12 -7.05 12.92 -2.27
N PRO A 13 -7.72 13.21 -3.40
CA PRO A 13 -9.11 12.80 -3.60
C PRO A 13 -9.36 11.29 -3.52
N SER A 14 -8.36 10.46 -3.84
CA SER A 14 -8.45 8.99 -3.76
C SER A 14 -8.29 8.43 -2.34
N THR A 15 -7.92 9.25 -1.35
CA THR A 15 -7.66 8.79 0.02
C THR A 15 -8.44 9.58 1.08
N LYS A 16 -9.13 10.66 0.70
CA LYS A 16 -9.88 11.53 1.62
C LYS A 16 -10.92 10.81 2.50
N ASN A 17 -11.48 9.71 2.00
CA ASN A 17 -12.54 8.94 2.67
C ASN A 17 -12.00 7.78 3.52
N LEU A 18 -10.68 7.64 3.63
CA LEU A 18 -10.03 6.59 4.42
C LEU A 18 -9.76 7.09 5.85
N PRO A 19 -9.64 6.20 6.84
CA PRO A 19 -9.13 6.56 8.17
C PRO A 19 -7.68 7.07 8.08
N LEU A 20 -7.22 7.80 9.10
CA LEU A 20 -5.84 8.31 9.17
C LEU A 20 -4.80 7.19 9.24
N GLN A 21 -5.19 6.05 9.81
CA GLN A 21 -4.37 4.85 9.87
C GLN A 21 -5.24 3.60 9.73
N PHE A 22 -4.66 2.52 9.19
CA PHE A 22 -5.25 1.19 9.24
C PHE A 22 -4.17 0.11 9.17
N LYS A 23 -4.47 -1.08 9.68
CA LYS A 23 -3.62 -2.26 9.54
C LYS A 23 -3.88 -2.92 8.19
N ALA A 24 -2.86 -3.08 7.36
CA ALA A 24 -2.95 -3.77 6.07
C ALA A 24 -2.90 -5.30 6.21
N GLN A 25 -3.35 -6.00 5.17
CA GLN A 25 -3.14 -7.45 5.07
C GLN A 25 -1.64 -7.79 5.02
N PRO A 26 -1.24 -9.01 5.43
CA PRO A 26 0.14 -9.46 5.28
C PRO A 26 0.61 -9.28 3.85
N ASN A 27 1.75 -8.62 3.66
CA ASN A 27 2.30 -8.30 2.35
C ASN A 27 3.82 -8.46 2.36
N GLU A 28 4.42 -8.61 1.18
CA GLU A 28 5.86 -8.40 0.99
C GLU A 28 6.10 -6.91 0.70
N TRP A 29 6.80 -6.22 1.59
CA TRP A 29 6.99 -4.77 1.49
C TRP A 29 8.25 -4.43 0.69
N TYR A 30 8.10 -3.57 -0.31
CA TYR A 30 9.25 -3.05 -1.08
C TYR A 30 9.60 -1.62 -0.70
N ARG A 31 10.89 -1.31 -0.77
CA ARG A 31 11.44 0.03 -0.56
C ARG A 31 12.10 0.55 -1.82
N TRP A 32 12.29 1.86 -1.87
CA TRP A 32 12.95 2.55 -2.98
C TRP A 32 14.40 2.88 -2.60
N GLU A 33 15.29 2.80 -3.58
CA GLU A 33 16.67 3.26 -3.44
C GLU A 33 16.72 4.78 -3.29
N LYS A 34 15.96 5.50 -4.13
CA LYS A 34 15.82 6.96 -4.07
C LYS A 34 14.73 7.37 -3.09
N ASP A 35 14.99 8.42 -2.32
CA ASP A 35 14.02 9.01 -1.40
C ASP A 35 12.91 9.74 -2.19
N LEU A 36 11.74 9.11 -2.27
CA LEU A 36 10.60 9.67 -3.01
C LEU A 36 10.13 11.02 -2.46
N ARG A 37 10.39 11.34 -1.19
CA ARG A 37 10.02 12.65 -0.61
C ARG A 37 10.76 13.81 -1.26
N LYS A 38 11.92 13.54 -1.86
CA LYS A 38 12.74 14.56 -2.53
C LYS A 38 12.29 14.82 -3.97
N ASN A 39 11.34 14.03 -4.49
CA ASN A 39 10.81 14.22 -5.82
C ASN A 39 9.52 15.07 -5.76
N PRO A 40 9.52 16.33 -6.22
CA PRO A 40 8.35 17.20 -6.14
C PRO A 40 7.17 16.73 -7.00
N ASP A 41 7.42 15.86 -7.99
CA ASP A 41 6.38 15.27 -8.82
C ASP A 41 5.64 14.12 -8.12
N ILE A 42 6.16 13.62 -7.00
CA ILE A 42 5.52 12.52 -6.25
C ILE A 42 4.64 13.09 -5.15
N ASP A 43 3.42 12.57 -5.06
CA ASP A 43 2.54 12.73 -3.91
C ASP A 43 2.48 11.40 -3.17
N ILE A 44 2.94 11.39 -1.92
CA ILE A 44 2.93 10.18 -1.08
C ILE A 44 1.56 10.10 -0.41
N LEU A 45 0.83 9.04 -0.74
CA LEU A 45 -0.53 8.81 -0.30
C LEU A 45 -0.56 7.97 0.98
N MET A 46 0.35 7.00 1.11
CA MET A 46 0.50 6.18 2.30
C MET A 46 1.94 5.78 2.57
N SER A 47 2.28 5.64 3.84
CA SER A 47 3.59 5.18 4.32
C SER A 47 3.43 4.28 5.53
N ILE A 48 4.39 3.38 5.73
CA ILE A 48 4.44 2.53 6.93
C ILE A 48 4.58 3.38 8.18
N ASP A 49 3.73 3.13 9.17
CA ASP A 49 3.80 3.75 10.48
C ASP A 49 4.93 3.14 11.32
N SER A 50 5.60 3.99 12.11
CA SER A 50 6.73 3.59 12.93
C SER A 50 6.42 2.51 13.98
N THR A 51 5.16 2.38 14.39
CA THR A 51 4.72 1.32 15.31
C THR A 51 4.75 -0.08 14.68
N SER A 52 4.95 -0.17 13.37
CA SER A 52 5.09 -1.46 12.66
C SER A 52 6.48 -2.06 12.77
N PHE A 53 7.48 -1.32 13.30
CA PHE A 53 8.84 -1.82 13.41
C PHE A 53 9.06 -2.62 14.71
N PRO A 54 9.84 -3.72 14.67
CA PRO A 54 10.49 -4.29 13.47
C PRO A 54 9.47 -4.92 12.51
N LEU A 55 9.64 -4.65 11.22
CA LEU A 55 8.74 -5.12 10.16
C LEU A 55 9.45 -6.11 9.24
N GLY A 56 8.83 -7.28 9.07
CA GLY A 56 9.33 -8.37 8.24
C GLY A 56 9.70 -9.60 9.07
N THR A 57 9.59 -10.76 8.43
CA THR A 57 9.94 -12.07 9.02
C THR A 57 10.98 -12.82 8.18
N GLY A 58 11.67 -12.10 7.28
CA GLY A 58 12.65 -12.68 6.38
C GLY A 58 13.82 -13.34 7.13
N PRO A 59 14.41 -14.41 6.59
CA PRO A 59 15.50 -15.13 7.24
C PRO A 59 16.78 -14.30 7.36
N LYS A 60 16.92 -13.23 6.57
CA LYS A 60 18.10 -12.35 6.62
C LYS A 60 17.78 -11.10 7.44
N ALA A 61 18.65 -10.76 8.39
CA ALA A 61 18.46 -9.60 9.26
C ALA A 61 18.25 -8.27 8.50
N HIS A 62 18.87 -8.10 7.32
CA HIS A 62 18.69 -6.89 6.50
C HIS A 62 17.34 -6.80 5.77
N GLU A 63 16.57 -7.88 5.75
CA GLU A 63 15.18 -7.91 5.25
C GLU A 63 14.20 -7.44 6.34
N ILE A 64 14.63 -7.32 7.59
CA ILE A 64 13.83 -6.83 8.72
C ILE A 64 14.10 -5.33 8.89
N TRP A 65 13.07 -4.52 8.66
CA TRP A 65 13.16 -3.08 8.80
C TRP A 65 12.94 -2.68 10.25
N ASN A 66 13.86 -1.92 10.83
CA ASN A 66 13.82 -1.55 12.25
C ASN A 66 13.43 -0.08 12.47
N SER A 67 13.56 0.77 11.45
CA SER A 67 13.16 2.18 11.47
C SER A 67 13.19 2.74 10.05
N GLY A 68 12.60 3.92 9.84
CA GLY A 68 12.69 4.66 8.59
C GLY A 68 11.34 5.20 8.12
N TYR A 69 11.31 5.72 6.90
CA TYR A 69 10.11 6.23 6.25
C TYR A 69 9.91 5.52 4.91
N TYR A 70 8.87 4.70 4.82
CA TYR A 70 8.65 3.81 3.69
C TYR A 70 7.33 4.13 3.00
N PRO A 71 7.35 4.92 1.89
CA PRO A 71 6.17 5.18 1.10
C PRO A 71 5.76 3.93 0.32
N VAL A 72 4.51 3.50 0.51
CA VAL A 72 3.96 2.25 -0.06
C VAL A 72 2.76 2.48 -0.98
N VAL A 73 2.18 3.69 -0.96
CA VAL A 73 1.21 4.14 -1.97
C VAL A 73 1.56 5.56 -2.35
N TRP A 74 1.68 5.84 -3.64
CA TRP A 74 2.02 7.17 -4.13
C TRP A 74 1.45 7.41 -5.53
N SER A 75 1.33 8.68 -5.91
CA SER A 75 0.93 9.11 -7.26
C SER A 75 2.01 10.03 -7.84
N ASN A 76 2.28 9.89 -9.13
CA ASN A 76 3.07 10.88 -9.87
C ASN A 76 2.13 11.94 -10.45
N LYS A 77 2.27 13.19 -10.01
CA LYS A 77 1.42 14.34 -10.35
C LYS A 77 1.39 14.64 -11.86
N LYS A 78 2.38 14.16 -12.63
CA LYS A 78 2.45 14.31 -14.09
C LYS A 78 1.53 13.33 -14.83
N TYR A 79 0.98 12.32 -14.14
CA TYR A 79 0.18 11.25 -14.74
C TYR A 79 -1.08 10.96 -13.92
N LYS A 80 -2.14 10.50 -14.59
CA LYS A 80 -3.33 9.96 -13.92
C LYS A 80 -3.05 8.53 -13.47
N MET A 81 -2.29 8.37 -12.38
CA MET A 81 -1.81 7.06 -11.92
C MET A 81 -1.76 6.97 -10.39
N ILE A 82 -1.82 5.75 -9.88
CA ILE A 82 -1.49 5.41 -8.49
C ILE A 82 -0.62 4.15 -8.52
N TYR A 83 0.50 4.18 -7.81
CA TYR A 83 1.27 2.99 -7.49
C TYR A 83 0.83 2.46 -6.12
N VAL A 84 0.67 1.14 -6.00
CA VAL A 84 0.27 0.44 -4.78
C VAL A 84 1.26 -0.70 -4.53
N ASN A 85 1.90 -0.70 -3.36
CA ASN A 85 2.85 -1.75 -2.98
C ASN A 85 2.18 -3.06 -2.52
N MET A 86 0.96 -2.97 -1.98
CA MET A 86 0.20 -4.12 -1.49
C MET A 86 -0.35 -4.94 -2.66
N GLY A 87 -0.29 -6.26 -2.54
CA GLY A 87 -0.85 -7.19 -3.53
C GLY A 87 -0.32 -8.62 -3.45
N HIS A 88 0.46 -8.96 -2.41
CA HIS A 88 0.97 -10.31 -2.19
C HIS A 88 0.16 -11.01 -1.08
N ASN A 89 -0.17 -12.28 -1.28
CA ASN A 89 -0.78 -13.11 -0.24
C ASN A 89 0.30 -13.87 0.54
N ASP A 90 0.05 -14.17 1.81
CA ASP A 90 0.86 -15.12 2.56
C ASP A 90 0.50 -16.54 2.12
N MET A 91 1.50 -17.39 1.92
CA MET A 91 1.34 -18.70 1.30
C MET A 91 2.07 -19.75 2.14
N ASP A 92 1.40 -20.86 2.43
CA ASP A 92 2.00 -21.99 3.13
C ASP A 92 2.74 -22.89 2.14
N TYR A 93 4.04 -22.67 2.03
CA TYR A 93 4.93 -23.50 1.20
C TYR A 93 5.48 -24.72 1.95
N GLU A 94 5.44 -24.72 3.28
CA GLU A 94 6.08 -25.73 4.12
C GLU A 94 5.12 -26.90 4.41
N HIS A 95 3.87 -26.62 4.75
CA HIS A 95 2.86 -27.63 5.06
C HIS A 95 1.98 -27.91 3.84
N LYS A 96 2.59 -28.51 2.83
CA LYS A 96 1.85 -29.03 1.67
C LYS A 96 1.03 -30.25 2.07
N PHE A 97 -0.20 -30.04 2.54
CA PHE A 97 -1.20 -31.09 2.53
C PHE A 97 -1.62 -31.31 1.08
N ASN A 98 -1.04 -32.30 0.39
CA ASN A 98 -1.19 -32.63 -1.05
C ASN A 98 -0.37 -31.76 -2.05
N LYS A 99 -0.69 -31.77 -3.35
CA LYS A 99 0.02 -31.01 -4.41
C LYS A 99 -0.31 -29.51 -4.43
N HIS A 100 -1.21 -29.03 -3.57
CA HIS A 100 -1.69 -27.65 -3.56
C HIS A 100 -0.98 -26.82 -2.49
N THR A 101 -0.66 -25.58 -2.84
CA THR A 101 -0.17 -24.56 -1.90
C THR A 101 -1.38 -23.78 -1.40
N THR A 102 -1.48 -23.58 -0.08
CA THR A 102 -2.62 -22.91 0.55
C THR A 102 -2.31 -21.44 0.84
N SER A 103 -3.26 -20.55 0.54
CA SER A 103 -3.16 -19.13 0.90
C SER A 103 -3.52 -18.95 2.38
N LEU A 104 -2.66 -18.27 3.14
CA LEU A 104 -2.84 -17.92 4.56
C LEU A 104 -3.41 -16.52 4.76
N SER A 105 -3.38 -15.67 3.73
CA SER A 105 -4.07 -14.38 3.69
C SER A 105 -4.62 -14.10 2.30
N GLN A 106 -5.54 -13.14 2.18
CA GLN A 106 -5.97 -12.61 0.90
C GLN A 106 -5.92 -11.08 0.87
N SER A 107 -5.39 -10.53 -0.22
CA SER A 107 -5.24 -9.09 -0.42
C SER A 107 -6.55 -8.28 -0.27
N PHE A 108 -7.72 -8.89 -0.52
CA PHE A 108 -9.03 -8.24 -0.47
C PHE A 108 -9.87 -8.58 0.77
N GLU A 109 -9.31 -9.28 1.77
CA GLU A 109 -9.97 -9.59 3.05
C GLU A 109 -9.94 -8.42 4.06
N ASN A 110 -9.44 -7.24 3.68
CA ASN A 110 -9.45 -6.04 4.52
C ASN A 110 -10.31 -4.95 3.89
N GLU A 111 -11.42 -4.62 4.53
CA GLU A 111 -12.39 -3.65 4.02
C GLU A 111 -11.80 -2.28 3.75
N ILE A 112 -10.87 -1.80 4.60
CA ILE A 112 -10.24 -0.48 4.44
C ILE A 112 -9.24 -0.49 3.28
N GLN A 113 -8.45 -1.55 3.14
CA GLN A 113 -7.53 -1.74 2.02
C GLN A 113 -8.29 -1.87 0.70
N THR A 114 -9.38 -2.65 0.67
CA THR A 114 -10.27 -2.78 -0.48
C THR A 114 -10.91 -1.44 -0.82
N LYS A 115 -11.36 -0.68 0.19
CA LYS A 115 -11.89 0.67 0.00
C LYS A 115 -10.86 1.62 -0.61
N MET A 116 -9.58 1.55 -0.20
CA MET A 116 -8.51 2.34 -0.80
C MET A 116 -8.36 2.05 -2.30
N ILE A 117 -8.40 0.79 -2.70
CA ILE A 117 -8.33 0.39 -4.11
C ILE A 117 -9.54 0.92 -4.88
N ILE A 118 -10.75 0.77 -4.33
CA ILE A 118 -11.99 1.28 -4.94
C ILE A 118 -11.94 2.80 -5.11
N ASP A 119 -11.62 3.55 -4.05
CA ASP A 119 -11.52 5.02 -4.10
C ASP A 119 -10.43 5.46 -5.08
N GLY A 120 -9.33 4.70 -5.19
CA GLY A 120 -8.28 4.87 -6.19
C GLY A 120 -8.79 4.71 -7.62
N ILE A 121 -9.47 3.61 -7.93
CA ILE A 121 -10.04 3.33 -9.25
C ILE A 121 -11.11 4.35 -9.63
N LEU A 122 -12.00 4.71 -8.70
CA LEU A 122 -13.02 5.74 -8.94
C LEU A 122 -12.37 7.10 -9.23
N TRP A 123 -11.30 7.45 -8.50
CA TRP A 123 -10.54 8.65 -8.81
C TRP A 123 -9.88 8.57 -10.20
N LEU A 124 -9.26 7.44 -10.56
CA LEU A 124 -8.65 7.23 -11.88
C LEU A 124 -9.68 7.37 -13.02
N GLY A 125 -10.87 6.79 -12.84
CA GLY A 125 -11.99 6.86 -13.80
C GLY A 125 -12.74 8.21 -13.78
N SER A 126 -12.54 9.04 -12.76
CA SER A 126 -13.05 10.41 -12.78
C SER A 126 -12.24 11.24 -13.77
N ASN A 127 -12.76 11.33 -15.00
CA ASN A 127 -12.34 12.38 -15.91
C ASN A 127 -12.62 13.73 -15.24
N LYS A 128 -11.70 14.69 -15.37
CA LYS A 128 -12.07 16.10 -15.25
C LYS A 128 -13.10 16.35 -16.34
N LYS A 129 -14.39 16.10 -16.08
CA LYS A 129 -15.43 16.80 -16.80
C LYS A 129 -15.07 18.27 -16.61
N ASN A 130 -14.75 18.96 -17.69
CA ASN A 130 -14.87 20.41 -17.71
C ASN A 130 -16.32 20.69 -17.33
N ILE A 131 -16.58 20.92 -16.04
CA ILE A 131 -17.82 21.54 -15.57
C ILE A 131 -17.68 23.02 -15.92
N ASN A 132 -17.64 23.29 -17.22
CA ASN A 132 -18.03 24.56 -17.80
C ASN A 132 -19.41 24.29 -18.41
N ASN A 133 -20.39 24.07 -17.55
CA ASN A 133 -21.77 24.26 -17.96
C ASN A 133 -22.10 25.74 -17.73
N LYS A 134 -22.51 26.36 -18.83
CA LYS A 134 -23.12 27.69 -18.94
C LYS A 134 -24.19 27.95 -17.89
#